data_AF-A0A2E3WU95-F1
#
_entry.id   AF-A0A2E3WU95-F1
#
_cell.length_a   1.000
_cell.length_b   1.000
_cell.length_c   1.000
_cell.angle_alpha   90.00
_cell.angle_beta   90.00
_cell.angle_gamma   90.00
#
_symmetry.space_group_name_H-M   'P 1'
#
loop_
_entity.id
_entity.type
_entity.pdbx_description
1 polymer ?
#
loop_
_entity_poly.entity_id
_entity_poly.type
_entity_poly.pdbx_seq_one_letter_code
_entity_poly.pdbx_strand_id
1 'polypeptide(L)'
;MENPSRTIPQLPTQPWPFVLHFLRSFKWLIGLMASMEIAQKACQILIPYSFKEILDGAVAFDGPKDQLFDYLNGPLSFFAWMCLGILVFSRASGALLVYFGPRLRKMTREKIYHYLQYQSHRYFISNFS
;
A
#
# COMPACT_ATOMS: atom_id res chain seq x y z
N MET A 1 36.14 -38.10 6.40
CA MET A 1 34.92 -37.92 5.60
C MET A 1 34.44 -36.51 5.83
N GLU A 2 34.72 -35.66 4.86
CA GLU A 2 34.50 -34.22 4.88
C GLU A 2 32.99 -33.94 4.97
N ASN A 3 32.57 -33.33 6.08
CA ASN A 3 31.17 -32.99 6.32
C ASN A 3 30.84 -31.80 5.41
N PRO A 4 29.98 -31.95 4.38
CA PRO A 4 29.69 -30.86 3.47
C PRO A 4 29.11 -29.73 4.31
N SER A 5 29.85 -28.63 4.34
CA SER A 5 29.57 -27.42 5.07
C SER A 5 28.08 -27.08 4.95
N ARG A 6 27.34 -27.34 6.05
CA ARG A 6 25.99 -26.82 6.27
C ARG A 6 26.09 -25.30 6.12
N THR A 7 25.76 -24.80 4.95
CA THR A 7 25.71 -23.38 4.65
C THR A 7 24.58 -22.79 5.46
N ILE A 8 24.95 -22.31 6.66
CA ILE A 8 24.05 -21.56 7.54
C ILE A 8 23.54 -20.39 6.69
N PRO A 9 22.23 -20.24 6.49
CA PRO A 9 21.71 -19.03 5.86
C PRO A 9 22.15 -17.87 6.77
N GLN A 10 23.10 -17.07 6.32
CA GLN A 10 23.60 -15.92 7.06
C GLN A 10 22.48 -14.87 7.07
N LEU A 11 21.57 -14.99 8.03
CA LEU A 11 20.59 -13.94 8.30
C LEU A 11 21.38 -12.77 8.90
N PRO A 12 21.20 -11.54 8.39
CA PRO A 12 21.81 -10.38 9.01
C PRO A 12 21.37 -10.29 10.46
N THR A 13 22.35 -10.27 11.38
CA THR A 13 22.16 -10.25 12.84
C THR A 13 21.54 -8.95 13.36
N GLN A 14 21.31 -7.97 12.48
CA GLN A 14 20.68 -6.70 12.81
C GLN A 14 19.22 -6.67 12.31
N PRO A 15 18.25 -6.25 13.17
CA PRO A 15 16.82 -6.30 12.86
C PRO A 15 16.45 -5.42 11.66
N TRP A 16 17.13 -4.30 11.47
CA TRP A 16 16.82 -3.35 10.39
C TRP A 16 17.16 -3.87 8.98
N PRO A 17 18.39 -4.35 8.69
CA PRO A 17 18.71 -4.95 7.39
C PRO A 17 17.94 -6.25 7.13
N PHE A 18 17.53 -7.00 8.15
CA PHE A 18 16.66 -8.16 8.00
C PHE A 18 15.28 -7.76 7.44
N VAL A 19 14.63 -6.75 8.04
CA VAL A 19 13.35 -6.22 7.56
C VAL A 19 13.49 -5.66 6.14
N LEU A 20 14.53 -4.87 5.88
CA LEU A 20 14.83 -4.32 4.54
C LEU A 20 15.06 -5.40 3.49
N HIS A 21 15.71 -6.51 3.83
CA HIS A 21 15.93 -7.63 2.92
C HIS A 21 14.60 -8.29 2.48
N PHE A 22 13.65 -8.44 3.40
CA PHE A 22 12.33 -8.97 3.08
C PHE A 22 11.45 -7.96 2.34
N LEU A 23 11.48 -6.68 2.74
CA LEU A 23 10.79 -5.61 2.03
C LEU A 23 11.30 -5.46 0.60
N ARG A 24 12.61 -5.72 0.37
CA ARG A 24 13.21 -5.70 -0.97
C ARG A 24 12.58 -6.73 -1.90
N SER A 25 12.08 -7.85 -1.38
CA SER A 25 11.32 -8.84 -2.16
C SER A 25 9.93 -8.35 -2.57
N PHE A 26 9.39 -7.32 -1.90
CA PHE A 26 8.04 -6.78 -2.11
C PHE A 26 8.04 -5.35 -2.67
N LYS A 27 9.18 -4.87 -3.21
CA LYS A 27 9.33 -3.52 -3.76
C LYS A 27 8.24 -3.11 -4.74
N TRP A 28 7.85 -4.02 -5.63
CA TRP A 28 6.81 -3.78 -6.61
C TRP A 28 5.44 -3.57 -5.96
N LEU A 29 5.13 -4.35 -4.92
CA LEU A 29 3.88 -4.23 -4.18
C LEU A 29 3.83 -2.91 -3.39
N ILE A 30 4.93 -2.55 -2.73
CA ILE A 30 5.06 -1.30 -1.99
C ILE A 30 4.98 -0.12 -2.94
N GLY A 31 5.64 -0.19 -4.10
CA GLY A 31 5.57 0.82 -5.15
C GLY A 31 4.15 1.00 -5.68
N LEU A 32 3.43 -0.10 -5.90
CA LEU A 32 2.04 -0.06 -6.35
C LEU A 32 1.12 0.57 -5.28
N MET A 33 1.21 0.13 -4.02
CA MET A 33 0.45 0.76 -2.92
C MET A 33 0.77 2.26 -2.79
N ALA A 34 2.05 2.63 -2.83
CA ALA A 34 2.47 4.02 -2.76
C ALA A 34 1.89 4.84 -3.91
N SER A 35 1.91 4.32 -5.15
CA SER A 35 1.31 5.01 -6.29
C SER A 35 -0.19 5.22 -6.13
N MET A 36 -0.91 4.22 -5.58
CA MET A 36 -2.36 4.34 -5.36
C MET A 36 -2.69 5.31 -4.23
N GLU A 37 -1.92 5.32 -3.15
CA GLU A 37 -2.08 6.30 -2.08
C GLU A 37 -1.78 7.73 -2.57
N ILE A 38 -0.71 7.92 -3.34
CA ILE A 38 -0.39 9.23 -3.92
C ILE A 38 -1.50 9.68 -4.86
N ALA A 39 -2.00 8.80 -5.73
CA ALA A 39 -3.12 9.12 -6.62
C ALA A 39 -4.39 9.49 -5.85
N GLN A 40 -4.73 8.73 -4.80
CA GLN A 40 -5.86 9.04 -3.92
C GLN A 40 -5.71 10.43 -3.28
N LYS A 41 -4.53 10.74 -2.74
CA LYS A 41 -4.25 12.03 -2.09
C LYS A 41 -4.28 13.19 -3.10
N ALA A 42 -3.80 12.97 -4.31
CA ALA A 42 -3.90 13.94 -5.39
C ALA A 42 -5.37 14.26 -5.72
N CYS A 43 -6.21 13.23 -5.89
CA CYS A 43 -7.65 13.44 -6.09
C CYS A 43 -8.28 14.18 -4.90
N GLN A 44 -7.89 13.84 -3.67
CA GLN A 44 -8.43 14.48 -2.46
C GLN A 44 -8.06 15.97 -2.37
N ILE A 45 -6.89 16.38 -2.86
CA ILE A 45 -6.46 17.79 -2.94
C ILE A 45 -7.20 18.56 -4.05
N LEU A 46 -7.64 17.87 -5.11
CA LEU A 46 -8.40 18.47 -6.21
C LEU A 46 -9.90 18.66 -5.91
N ILE A 47 -10.42 18.04 -4.84
CA ILE A 47 -11.83 18.16 -4.43
C ILE A 47 -12.23 19.63 -4.15
N PRO A 48 -11.51 20.42 -3.32
CA PRO A 48 -11.82 21.84 -3.11
C PRO A 48 -11.81 22.66 -4.41
N TYR A 49 -10.90 22.35 -5.34
CA TYR A 49 -10.84 23.01 -6.64
C TYR A 49 -12.08 22.71 -7.48
N SER A 50 -12.46 21.44 -7.56
CA SER A 50 -13.67 20.99 -8.27
C SER A 50 -14.93 21.67 -7.70
N PHE A 51 -15.01 21.76 -6.37
CA PHE A 51 -16.11 22.44 -5.70
C PHE A 51 -16.16 23.94 -6.02
N LYS A 52 -14.99 24.60 -6.08
CA LYS A 52 -14.89 26.00 -6.50
C LYS A 52 -15.41 26.19 -7.92
N GLU A 53 -15.06 25.30 -8.84
CA GLU A 53 -15.52 25.38 -10.23
C GLU A 53 -17.04 25.22 -10.36
N ILE A 54 -17.65 24.36 -9.54
CA ILE A 54 -19.12 24.24 -9.44
C ILE A 54 -19.73 25.55 -8.91
N LEU A 55 -19.14 26.13 -7.86
CA LEU A 55 -19.64 27.38 -7.27
C LEU A 55 -19.53 28.55 -8.25
N ASP A 56 -18.36 28.71 -8.89
CA ASP A 56 -18.11 29.77 -9.87
C ASP A 56 -19.06 29.60 -11.07
N GLY A 57 -19.29 28.37 -11.53
CA GLY A 57 -20.28 28.07 -12.57
C GLY A 57 -21.72 28.40 -12.16
N ALA A 58 -22.09 28.12 -10.91
CA ALA A 58 -23.43 28.40 -10.40
C ALA A 58 -23.68 29.90 -10.20
N VAL A 59 -22.66 30.66 -9.80
CA VAL A 59 -22.74 32.12 -9.61
C VAL A 59 -22.71 32.86 -10.94
N ALA A 60 -21.94 32.38 -11.92
CA ALA A 60 -21.84 33.00 -13.25
C ALA A 60 -23.04 32.71 -14.16
N PHE A 61 -23.91 31.78 -13.78
CA PHE A 61 -25.05 31.39 -14.59
C PHE A 61 -26.21 32.40 -14.44
N ASP A 62 -26.51 33.10 -15.54
CA ASP A 62 -27.57 34.12 -15.60
C ASP A 62 -28.78 33.67 -16.46
N GLY A 63 -28.86 32.37 -16.76
CA GLY A 63 -29.88 31.77 -17.62
C GLY A 63 -31.12 31.24 -16.89
N PRO A 64 -32.07 30.62 -17.62
CA PRO A 64 -33.22 29.94 -17.03
C PRO A 64 -32.78 28.80 -16.11
N LYS A 65 -33.39 28.67 -14.93
CA LYS A 65 -33.04 27.63 -13.93
C LYS A 65 -33.06 26.21 -14.49
N ASP A 66 -33.89 25.97 -15.51
CA ASP A 66 -34.02 24.66 -16.15
C ASP A 66 -32.75 24.23 -16.89
N GLN A 67 -31.90 25.18 -17.32
CA GLN A 67 -30.64 24.92 -18.04
C GLN A 67 -29.40 24.92 -17.11
N LEU A 68 -29.58 25.23 -15.82
CA LEU A 68 -28.49 25.31 -14.85
C LEU A 68 -27.76 23.97 -14.71
N PHE A 69 -28.51 22.86 -14.67
CA PHE A 69 -27.93 21.52 -14.54
C PHE A 69 -27.14 21.10 -15.78
N ASP A 70 -27.60 21.46 -16.98
CA ASP A 70 -26.87 21.19 -18.21
C ASP A 70 -25.55 21.97 -18.27
N TYR A 71 -25.58 23.23 -17.81
CA TYR A 71 -24.38 24.07 -17.72
C TYR A 71 -23.38 23.55 -16.67
N LEU A 72 -23.87 23.10 -15.52
CA LEU A 72 -23.04 22.56 -14.43
C LEU A 72 -22.60 21.11 -14.63
N ASN A 73 -23.09 20.42 -15.67
CA ASN A 73 -22.79 19.01 -15.91
C ASN A 73 -21.27 18.75 -16.03
N GLY A 74 -20.53 19.65 -16.69
CA GLY A 74 -19.07 19.57 -16.79
C GLY A 74 -18.40 19.53 -15.40
N PRO A 75 -18.51 20.61 -14.60
CA PRO A 75 -17.97 20.66 -13.24
C PRO A 75 -18.46 19.53 -12.32
N LEU A 76 -19.74 19.15 -12.38
CA LEU A 76 -20.28 18.03 -11.61
C LEU A 76 -19.65 16.70 -12.01
N SER A 77 -19.48 16.45 -13.31
CA SER A 77 -18.86 15.23 -13.81
C SER A 77 -17.39 15.13 -13.35
N PHE A 78 -16.64 16.24 -13.39
CA PHE A 78 -15.27 16.28 -12.90
C PHE A 78 -15.19 15.97 -11.39
N PHE A 79 -16.06 16.59 -10.58
CA PHE A 79 -16.17 16.28 -9.16
C PHE A 79 -16.52 14.80 -8.90
N ALA A 80 -17.47 14.24 -9.66
CA ALA A 80 -17.85 12.84 -9.57
C ALA A 80 -16.67 11.91 -9.90
N TRP A 81 -15.89 12.22 -10.94
CA TRP A 81 -14.67 11.49 -11.29
C TRP A 81 -13.62 11.53 -10.20
N MET A 82 -13.41 12.68 -9.55
CA MET A 82 -12.49 12.78 -8.42
C MET A 82 -12.94 11.91 -7.24
N CYS A 83 -14.23 11.96 -6.89
CA CYS A 83 -14.81 11.11 -5.84
C CYS A 83 -14.67 9.61 -6.15
N LEU A 84 -14.97 9.20 -7.39
CA LEU A 84 -14.79 7.82 -7.85
C LEU A 84 -13.32 7.41 -7.79
N GLY A 85 -12.40 8.27 -8.23
CA GLY A 85 -10.95 8.04 -8.13
C GLY A 85 -10.53 7.76 -6.69
N ILE A 86 -10.94 8.60 -5.75
CA ILE A 86 -10.63 8.42 -4.32
C ILE A 86 -11.13 7.05 -3.82
N LEU A 87 -12.37 6.69 -4.13
CA LEU A 87 -12.97 5.43 -3.70
C LEU A 87 -12.21 4.22 -4.29
N VAL A 88 -11.95 4.24 -5.60
CA VAL A 88 -11.27 3.15 -6.31
C VAL A 88 -9.85 2.99 -5.79
N PHE A 89 -9.06 4.06 -5.70
CA PHE A 89 -7.68 4.00 -5.22
C PHE A 89 -7.61 3.56 -3.75
N SER A 90 -8.52 4.04 -2.90
CA SER A 90 -8.59 3.63 -1.49
C SER A 90 -8.91 2.15 -1.34
N ARG A 91 -9.91 1.65 -2.07
CA ARG A 91 -10.32 0.23 -2.01
C ARG A 91 -9.29 -0.69 -2.62
N ALA A 92 -8.66 -0.30 -3.72
CA ALA A 92 -7.63 -1.09 -4.38
C ALA A 92 -6.38 -1.21 -3.49
N SER A 93 -5.91 -0.13 -2.88
CA SER A 93 -4.79 -0.16 -1.93
C SER A 93 -5.09 -1.07 -0.72
N GLY A 94 -6.28 -0.92 -0.12
CA GLY A 94 -6.72 -1.76 0.98
C GLY A 94 -6.85 -3.25 0.61
N ALA A 95 -7.40 -3.57 -0.56
CA ALA A 95 -7.51 -4.93 -1.05
C ALA A 95 -6.13 -5.57 -1.27
N LEU A 96 -5.17 -4.80 -1.80
CA LEU A 96 -3.78 -5.24 -1.94
C LEU A 96 -3.19 -5.61 -0.59
N LEU A 97 -3.38 -4.77 0.44
CA LEU A 97 -2.84 -5.04 1.77
C LEU A 97 -3.46 -6.29 2.41
N VAL A 98 -4.77 -6.48 2.26
CA VAL A 98 -5.48 -7.66 2.79
C VAL A 98 -5.02 -8.94 2.10
N TYR A 99 -4.78 -8.91 0.78
CA TYR A 99 -4.35 -10.10 0.04
C TYR A 99 -2.88 -10.45 0.31
N PHE A 100 -1.99 -9.47 0.29
CA PHE A 100 -0.55 -9.71 0.39
C PHE A 100 -0.01 -9.72 1.82
N GLY A 101 -0.68 -9.05 2.76
CA GLY A 101 -0.29 -8.99 4.17
C GLY A 101 -0.12 -10.37 4.82
N PRO A 102 -1.07 -11.31 4.68
CA PRO A 102 -0.94 -12.68 5.20
C PRO A 102 0.24 -13.43 4.59
N ARG A 103 0.49 -13.26 3.28
CA ARG A 103 1.59 -13.92 2.57
C ARG A 103 2.96 -13.45 3.09
N LEU A 104 3.11 -12.15 3.30
CA LEU A 104 4.32 -11.58 3.90
C LEU A 104 4.56 -12.14 5.31
N ARG A 105 3.51 -12.14 6.16
CA ARG A 105 3.60 -12.69 7.53
C ARG A 105 3.98 -14.18 7.54
N LYS A 106 3.40 -14.98 6.63
CA LYS A 106 3.71 -16.41 6.50
C LYS A 106 5.18 -16.64 6.15
N MET A 107 5.69 -15.97 5.11
CA MET A 107 7.07 -16.13 4.65
C MET A 107 8.09 -15.71 5.71
N THR A 108 7.84 -14.62 6.43
CA THR A 108 8.71 -14.16 7.52
C THR A 108 8.74 -15.19 8.66
N ARG A 109 7.58 -15.72 9.06
CA ARG A 109 7.48 -16.73 10.12
C ARG A 109 8.19 -18.03 9.75
N GLU A 110 8.00 -18.52 8.54
CA GLU A 110 8.66 -19.75 8.06
C GLU A 110 10.19 -19.63 8.07
N LYS A 111 10.73 -18.50 7.61
CA LYS A 111 12.18 -18.27 7.60
C LYS A 111 12.77 -18.11 9.01
N ILE A 112 12.05 -17.44 9.92
CA ILE A 112 12.45 -17.34 11.32
C ILE A 112 12.46 -18.73 11.97
N TYR A 113 11.42 -19.52 11.74
CA TYR A 113 11.29 -20.86 12.31
C TYR A 113 12.40 -21.80 11.79
N HIS A 114 12.67 -21.78 10.49
CA HIS A 114 13.75 -22.54 9.88
C HIS A 114 15.14 -22.13 10.41
N TYR A 115 15.35 -20.83 10.67
CA TYR A 115 16.59 -20.34 11.29
C TYR A 115 16.77 -20.85 12.73
N LEU A 116 15.71 -20.78 13.55
CA LEU A 116 15.69 -21.31 14.92
C LEU A 116 15.98 -22.82 14.96
N GLN A 117 15.41 -23.60 14.03
CA GLN A 117 15.64 -25.04 13.95
C GLN A 117 17.11 -25.40 13.68
N TYR A 118 17.85 -24.59 12.93
CA TYR A 118 19.28 -24.80 12.68
C TYR A 118 20.16 -24.55 13.92
N GLN A 119 19.74 -23.68 14.84
CA GLN A 119 20.45 -23.39 16.09
C GLN A 119 20.09 -24.36 17.25
N SER A 120 19.06 -25.18 17.05
CA SER A 120 18.34 -25.90 18.11
C SER A 120 19.21 -26.79 19.01
N HIS A 121 20.18 -27.55 18.47
CA HIS A 121 20.88 -28.50 19.34
C HIS A 121 21.85 -27.83 20.34
N ARG A 122 22.47 -26.72 19.95
CA ARG A 122 23.45 -26.00 20.78
C ARG A 122 22.81 -24.85 21.57
N TYR A 123 21.74 -24.24 21.06
CA TYR A 123 21.06 -23.10 21.68
C TYR A 123 20.09 -23.50 22.80
N PHE A 124 19.38 -24.64 22.65
CA PHE A 124 18.50 -25.15 23.72
C PHE A 124 19.32 -25.65 24.93
N ILE A 125 20.46 -26.29 24.70
CA ILE A 125 21.33 -26.78 25.78
C ILE A 125 21.99 -25.63 26.56
N SER A 126 22.32 -24.49 25.91
CA SER A 126 23.03 -23.39 26.58
C SER A 126 22.14 -22.34 27.26
N ASN A 127 20.85 -22.24 26.90
CA ASN A 127 19.94 -21.21 27.44
C ASN A 127 18.90 -21.76 28.42
N PHE A 128 18.69 -23.08 28.46
CA PHE A 128 17.75 -23.74 29.38
C PHE A 128 18.44 -24.68 30.39
N SER A 129 19.76 -24.58 30.56
CA SER A 129 20.52 -25.20 31.66
C SER A 129 20.78 -24.18 32.77
#